data_AF-A0A8N1S481-F1
#
_entry.id   AF-A0A8N1S481-F1
#
_cell.length_a   1.000
_cell.length_b   1.000
_cell.length_c   1.000
_cell.angle_alpha   90.00
_cell.angle_beta   90.00
_cell.angle_gamma   90.00
#
_symmetry.space_group_name_H-M   'P 1'
#
loop_
_entity.id
_entity.type
_entity.pdbx_description
1 polymer ?
#
loop_
_entity_poly.entity_id
_entity_poly.type
_entity_poly.pdbx_seq_one_letter_code
_entity_poly.pdbx_strand_id
1 'polypeptide(L)'
;MSTKTMVRRTRSGNFEYRGNTRFPAGVYTIHPPSACDRVIGDRPIHLKRSNAYEGKEVGRIRDKSGTRKYLIPSKEPTIYPKIMTRKEYEALRERSRVITSEERQAAAEAAEKERERLMKESLARKEAIRMMDIKKSREKDPRTREIEEEARRRTMHVLERAYNMRLEQEEEIQKCNRLILETKCRAIRDAQIAEKKLIEKELLEEEKRLDEMMEDERRWAIKEESRKEQEETAKRLQFAKILKEQIVENEEQRILEFERKQEESRLINLNNIAWQQDEIEKLRDKEAENAKVRQELAEGNEQLKHFKAMEQEENRIIDLRIQNYHRLKEEREAKKAEEQKLEKLKREREKARVAMRTVQAYEFQAQIDEINAARVQEEVEREWRQKEKEEALKKLEAQRILQKEREEQINNKQIMQAIEIERNRREFEKIVRVQRAAFCREKKELEQKQQQALIHRSEILKQVNKKERERIVERQKVFEEGLAIRAEAATRKKKLQDAMERKCQEMRENKVPDIYINEVKRMIENIQ
;
A
#
# COMPACT_ATOMS: atom_id res chain seq x y z
N MET A 1 7.56 8.75 47.96
CA MET A 1 8.23 9.68 48.90
C MET A 1 7.22 10.44 49.74
N SER A 2 6.90 9.99 50.96
CA SER A 2 6.25 10.84 51.99
C SER A 2 6.23 10.12 53.35
N THR A 3 7.25 10.33 54.17
CA THR A 3 7.42 9.69 55.48
C THR A 3 6.79 10.53 56.60
N LYS A 4 5.50 10.30 56.89
CA LYS A 4 4.80 10.94 58.02
C LYS A 4 5.14 10.27 59.36
N THR A 5 6.13 10.79 60.05
CA THR A 5 6.52 10.38 61.42
C THR A 5 5.43 10.74 62.43
N MET A 6 4.78 9.75 63.06
CA MET A 6 3.83 10.00 64.15
C MET A 6 4.55 10.29 65.47
N VAL A 7 4.52 11.54 65.91
CA VAL A 7 5.05 11.94 67.22
C VAL A 7 4.05 11.56 68.32
N ARG A 8 4.45 10.61 69.20
CA ARG A 8 3.72 10.35 70.45
C ARG A 8 3.83 11.56 71.39
N ARG A 9 2.75 12.33 71.53
CA ARG A 9 2.63 13.35 72.59
C ARG A 9 2.43 12.69 73.96
N THR A 10 3.51 12.44 74.69
CA THR A 10 3.45 12.20 76.13
C THR A 10 3.08 13.51 76.84
N ARG A 11 1.92 13.56 77.49
CA ARG A 11 1.54 14.68 78.38
C ARG A 11 2.31 14.57 79.70
N SER A 12 3.54 15.08 79.73
CA SER A 12 4.24 15.40 80.99
C SER A 12 3.56 16.62 81.63
N GLY A 13 2.77 16.39 82.68
CA GLY A 13 2.10 17.45 83.42
C GLY A 13 3.06 18.22 84.32
N ASN A 14 3.76 19.23 83.78
CA ASN A 14 4.59 20.14 84.56
C ASN A 14 3.71 21.04 85.46
N PHE A 15 3.37 20.56 86.65
CA PHE A 15 2.63 21.33 87.65
C PHE A 15 3.60 22.20 88.47
N GLU A 16 4.11 23.27 87.84
CA GLU A 16 5.08 24.18 88.48
C GLU A 16 4.45 24.99 89.62
N TYR A 17 4.71 24.56 90.85
CA TYR A 17 4.23 25.18 92.07
C TYR A 17 4.95 26.51 92.36
N ARG A 18 4.35 27.64 91.99
CA ARG A 18 4.85 28.99 92.32
C ARG A 18 4.58 29.38 93.78
N GLY A 19 5.34 28.80 94.70
CA GLY A 19 5.31 29.13 96.12
C GLY A 19 6.12 30.39 96.47
N ASN A 20 5.53 31.58 96.39
CA ASN A 20 6.14 32.80 96.90
C ASN A 20 6.18 32.77 98.44
N THR A 21 7.37 32.66 99.04
CA THR A 21 7.57 32.63 100.50
C THR A 21 7.38 34.02 101.11
N ARG A 22 6.21 34.29 101.69
CA ARG A 22 5.84 35.57 102.32
C ARG A 22 6.05 35.61 103.84
N PHE A 23 6.76 34.63 104.40
CA PHE A 23 6.95 34.42 105.84
C PHE A 23 8.41 34.04 106.17
N PRO A 24 8.93 34.40 107.35
CA PRO A 24 10.31 34.10 107.75
C PRO A 24 10.53 32.61 108.06
N ALA A 25 11.79 32.19 108.01
CA ALA A 25 12.18 30.80 108.23
C ALA A 25 11.96 30.37 109.70
N GLY A 26 11.31 29.21 109.89
CA GLY A 26 11.17 28.54 111.19
C GLY A 26 9.74 28.18 111.57
N VAL A 27 8.73 28.87 111.03
CA VAL A 27 7.31 28.67 111.38
C VAL A 27 6.52 28.22 110.15
N TYR A 28 6.34 26.90 109.99
CA TYR A 28 5.72 26.29 108.81
C TYR A 28 4.65 25.24 109.13
N THR A 29 3.61 25.69 109.84
CA THR A 29 2.32 24.99 109.95
C THR A 29 1.39 25.39 108.79
N ILE A 30 0.40 24.55 108.44
CA ILE A 30 -0.53 24.80 107.31
C ILE A 30 -1.46 26.01 107.57
N HIS A 31 -1.54 26.42 108.83
CA HIS A 31 -2.27 27.56 109.40
C HIS A 31 -1.30 28.23 110.40
N PRO A 32 -1.42 29.53 110.75
CA PRO A 32 -0.57 30.13 111.78
C PRO A 32 -0.72 29.39 113.14
N PRO A 33 0.29 29.45 114.05
CA PRO A 33 0.27 28.72 115.32
C PRO A 33 -1.02 28.93 116.13
N SER A 34 -1.52 30.17 116.17
CA SER A 34 -2.79 30.59 116.80
C SER A 34 -4.07 29.88 116.32
N ALA A 35 -3.97 28.96 115.36
CA ALA A 35 -5.07 28.11 114.90
C ALA A 35 -4.89 26.60 115.22
N CYS A 36 -3.69 26.13 115.63
CA CYS A 36 -3.48 24.73 116.06
C CYS A 36 -2.13 24.50 116.78
N ASP A 37 -2.11 24.57 118.10
CA ASP A 37 -0.92 24.29 118.94
C ASP A 37 -0.67 22.80 119.24
N ARG A 38 -1.23 21.87 118.43
CA ARG A 38 -1.09 20.42 118.70
C ARG A 38 0.26 19.87 118.26
N VAL A 39 1.07 19.47 119.25
CA VAL A 39 2.31 18.70 119.09
C VAL A 39 2.09 17.21 119.41
N ILE A 40 2.93 16.34 118.85
CA ILE A 40 3.06 14.93 119.25
C ILE A 40 4.55 14.66 119.48
N GLY A 41 4.93 14.30 120.71
CA GLY A 41 6.34 14.13 121.09
C GLY A 41 7.16 15.39 120.86
N ASP A 42 6.65 16.53 121.36
CA ASP A 42 7.23 17.88 121.27
C ASP A 42 7.56 18.38 119.86
N ARG A 43 6.98 17.74 118.83
CA ARG A 43 7.14 18.09 117.41
C ARG A 43 5.80 18.53 116.81
N PRO A 44 5.75 19.63 116.01
CA PRO A 44 4.54 20.06 115.34
C PRO A 44 4.05 19.04 114.30
N ILE A 45 2.78 18.63 114.39
CA ILE A 45 2.17 17.64 113.48
C ILE A 45 2.10 18.19 112.03
N HIS A 46 1.98 19.51 111.89
CA HIS A 46 1.68 20.17 110.62
C HIS A 46 2.92 20.75 109.90
N LEU A 47 4.16 20.35 110.26
CA LEU A 47 5.37 20.92 109.68
C LEU A 47 5.53 20.59 108.18
N LYS A 48 5.23 21.56 107.31
CA LYS A 48 5.38 21.44 105.85
C LYS A 48 6.54 22.29 105.36
N ARG A 49 7.75 21.71 105.34
CA ARG A 49 8.95 22.35 104.77
C ARG A 49 8.72 22.74 103.29
N SER A 50 9.18 23.93 102.92
CA SER A 50 9.04 24.52 101.58
C SER A 50 9.89 23.80 100.53
N ASN A 51 11.02 23.21 100.94
CA ASN A 51 11.94 22.47 100.10
C ASN A 51 12.67 21.38 100.91
N ALA A 52 13.12 20.30 100.24
CA ALA A 52 13.78 19.15 100.90
C ALA A 52 15.12 19.48 101.57
N TYR A 53 15.72 20.62 101.20
CA TYR A 53 16.99 21.13 101.73
C TYR A 53 16.82 22.11 102.92
N GLU A 54 15.59 22.50 103.25
CA GLU A 54 15.32 23.52 104.27
C GLU A 54 15.64 22.98 105.67
N GLY A 55 16.47 23.71 106.44
CA GLY A 55 16.88 23.29 107.79
C GLY A 55 17.67 21.97 107.82
N LYS A 56 18.59 21.78 106.86
CA LYS A 56 19.54 20.66 106.77
C LYS A 56 20.87 21.16 106.16
N GLU A 57 21.97 20.48 106.48
CA GLU A 57 23.27 20.79 105.87
C GLU A 57 23.33 20.30 104.41
N VAL A 58 23.94 21.11 103.54
CA VAL A 58 23.97 20.88 102.08
C VAL A 58 25.38 21.06 101.55
N GLY A 59 26.04 19.95 101.24
CA GLY A 59 27.32 19.94 100.56
C GLY A 59 27.19 20.35 99.09
N ARG A 60 28.29 20.84 98.50
CA ARG A 60 28.39 21.18 97.09
C ARG A 60 29.55 20.43 96.46
N ILE A 61 29.29 19.62 95.44
CA ILE A 61 30.30 18.97 94.59
C ILE A 61 30.29 19.65 93.22
N ARG A 62 31.47 19.86 92.63
CA ARG A 62 31.63 20.37 91.27
C ARG A 62 32.01 19.24 90.33
N ASP A 63 31.04 18.78 89.54
CA ASP A 63 31.25 17.85 88.43
C ASP A 63 31.46 18.63 87.12
N LYS A 64 31.94 17.95 86.07
CA LYS A 64 32.04 18.50 84.71
C LYS A 64 30.70 18.95 84.09
N SER A 65 29.56 18.64 84.73
CA SER A 65 28.21 19.06 84.34
C SER A 65 27.59 20.14 85.25
N GLY A 66 28.38 20.74 86.17
CA GLY A 66 27.95 21.83 87.03
C GLY A 66 28.08 21.53 88.53
N THR A 67 27.68 22.50 89.36
CA THR A 67 27.76 22.37 90.82
C THR A 67 26.49 21.68 91.35
N ARG A 68 26.61 20.41 91.74
CA ARG A 68 25.52 19.63 92.34
C ARG A 68 25.47 19.86 93.85
N LYS A 69 24.27 20.15 94.36
CA LYS A 69 23.96 20.21 95.79
C LYS A 69 23.55 18.82 96.26
N TYR A 70 24.19 18.30 97.30
CA TYR A 70 23.82 17.04 97.95
C TYR A 70 23.52 17.27 99.43
N LEU A 71 22.57 16.50 99.96
CA LEU A 71 22.13 16.61 101.34
C LEU A 71 23.11 15.83 102.23
N ILE A 72 23.62 16.44 103.29
CA ILE A 72 24.43 15.73 104.30
C ILE A 72 23.45 15.00 105.24
N PRO A 73 23.59 13.68 105.48
CA PRO A 73 22.71 12.96 106.39
C PRO A 73 22.91 13.41 107.84
N SER A 74 21.93 14.12 108.40
CA SER A 74 21.86 14.35 109.85
C SER A 74 21.61 13.03 110.59
N LYS A 75 22.17 12.90 111.79
CA LYS A 75 21.92 11.77 112.71
C LYS A 75 20.53 11.83 113.36
N GLU A 76 19.80 12.95 113.23
CA GLU A 76 18.45 13.08 113.76
C GLU A 76 17.39 12.43 112.85
N PRO A 77 16.54 11.53 113.37
CA PRO A 77 15.47 10.92 112.58
C PRO A 77 14.45 12.00 112.14
N THR A 78 14.46 12.30 110.83
CA THR A 78 13.54 13.27 110.20
C THR A 78 12.14 12.67 109.95
N ILE A 79 11.65 11.85 110.89
CA ILE A 79 10.34 11.20 110.81
C ILE A 79 9.33 12.10 111.52
N TYR A 80 8.24 12.44 110.83
CA TYR A 80 7.09 13.15 111.38
C TYR A 80 5.86 12.24 111.33
N PRO A 81 5.05 12.16 112.40
CA PRO A 81 3.83 11.34 112.40
C PRO A 81 2.79 11.95 111.45
N LYS A 82 2.45 11.22 110.37
CA LYS A 82 1.33 11.57 109.47
C LYS A 82 0.14 10.67 109.75
N ILE A 83 -1.01 11.28 110.09
CA ILE A 83 -2.29 10.58 110.12
C ILE A 83 -2.70 10.25 108.68
N MET A 84 -3.04 8.97 108.41
CA MET A 84 -3.52 8.51 107.10
C MET A 84 -4.99 8.09 107.17
N THR A 85 -5.73 8.31 106.09
CA THR A 85 -7.12 7.88 105.97
C THR A 85 -7.22 6.41 105.55
N ARG A 86 -8.33 5.76 105.91
CA ARG A 86 -8.60 4.35 105.57
C ARG A 86 -8.58 4.09 104.05
N LYS A 87 -9.06 5.05 103.25
CA LYS A 87 -8.99 5.01 101.77
C LYS A 87 -7.56 5.09 101.23
N GLU A 88 -6.69 5.90 101.83
CA GLU A 88 -5.26 5.92 101.46
C GLU A 88 -4.60 4.57 101.75
N TYR A 89 -4.90 3.97 102.91
CA TYR A 89 -4.40 2.64 103.29
C TYR A 89 -4.90 1.53 102.36
N GLU A 90 -6.19 1.49 102.05
CA GLU A 90 -6.77 0.51 101.12
C GLU A 90 -6.22 0.68 99.70
N ALA A 91 -6.10 1.91 99.20
CA ALA A 91 -5.48 2.19 97.89
C ALA A 91 -3.96 1.92 97.87
N LEU A 92 -3.25 1.95 99.01
CA LEU A 92 -1.87 1.48 99.11
C LEU A 92 -1.81 -0.05 99.11
N ARG A 93 -2.73 -0.72 99.81
CA ARG A 93 -2.86 -2.18 99.84
C ARG A 93 -3.13 -2.75 98.44
N GLU A 94 -4.05 -2.17 97.67
CA GLU A 94 -4.29 -2.57 96.28
C GLU A 94 -3.06 -2.34 95.38
N ARG A 95 -2.39 -1.20 95.50
CA ARG A 95 -1.14 -0.94 94.73
C ARG A 95 0.05 -1.81 95.18
N SER A 96 -0.04 -2.44 96.36
CA SER A 96 0.92 -3.46 96.83
C SER A 96 0.54 -4.90 96.41
N ARG A 97 -0.64 -5.13 95.82
CA ARG A 97 -1.00 -6.43 95.23
C ARG A 97 -0.07 -6.69 94.03
N VAL A 98 0.84 -7.65 94.20
CA VAL A 98 1.71 -8.10 93.11
C VAL A 98 0.86 -8.79 92.05
N ILE A 99 0.67 -8.13 90.91
CA ILE A 99 0.00 -8.71 89.74
C ILE A 99 0.81 -9.92 89.27
N THR A 100 0.19 -11.09 89.32
CA THR A 100 0.77 -12.38 88.94
C THR A 100 1.16 -12.40 87.45
N SER A 101 1.98 -13.39 87.06
CA SER A 101 2.35 -13.56 85.64
C SER A 101 1.13 -13.86 84.77
N GLU A 102 0.20 -14.65 85.30
CA GLU A 102 -1.02 -15.10 84.62
C GLU A 102 -2.01 -13.94 84.41
N GLU A 103 -2.29 -13.13 85.44
CA GLU A 103 -3.11 -11.91 85.30
C GLU A 103 -2.53 -10.95 84.25
N ARG A 104 -1.19 -10.87 84.15
CA ARG A 104 -0.48 -10.04 83.18
C ARG A 104 -0.56 -10.59 81.76
N GLN A 105 -0.50 -11.91 81.60
CA GLN A 105 -0.67 -12.59 80.31
C GLN A 105 -2.10 -12.47 79.81
N ALA A 106 -3.10 -12.75 80.66
CA ALA A 106 -4.52 -12.59 80.32
C ALA A 106 -4.87 -11.15 79.89
N ALA A 107 -4.32 -10.14 80.58
CA ALA A 107 -4.49 -8.74 80.19
C ALA A 107 -3.80 -8.38 78.85
N ALA A 108 -2.65 -8.99 78.55
CA ALA A 108 -1.97 -8.83 77.27
C ALA A 108 -2.75 -9.49 76.11
N GLU A 109 -3.21 -10.72 76.30
CA GLU A 109 -4.06 -11.43 75.33
C GLU A 109 -5.37 -10.69 75.05
N ALA A 110 -6.04 -10.16 76.08
CA ALA A 110 -7.26 -9.38 75.89
C ALA A 110 -7.01 -8.12 75.06
N ALA A 111 -5.89 -7.43 75.32
CA ALA A 111 -5.47 -6.26 74.53
C ALA A 111 -5.03 -6.62 73.10
N GLU A 112 -4.54 -7.83 72.86
CA GLU A 112 -4.20 -8.33 71.53
C GLU A 112 -5.45 -8.74 70.73
N LYS A 113 -6.36 -9.50 71.34
CA LYS A 113 -7.66 -9.89 70.77
C LYS A 113 -8.49 -8.65 70.36
N GLU A 114 -8.46 -7.59 71.17
CA GLU A 114 -9.12 -6.32 70.83
C GLU A 114 -8.43 -5.59 69.66
N ARG A 115 -7.09 -5.58 69.60
CA ARG A 115 -6.35 -5.02 68.46
C ARG A 115 -6.63 -5.79 67.17
N GLU A 116 -6.72 -7.12 67.22
CA GLU A 116 -7.10 -7.93 66.06
C GLU A 116 -8.50 -7.58 65.56
N ARG A 117 -9.48 -7.41 66.46
CA ARG A 117 -10.84 -7.00 66.09
C ARG A 117 -10.84 -5.68 65.33
N LEU A 118 -10.22 -4.64 65.90
CA LEU A 118 -10.11 -3.32 65.27
C LEU A 118 -9.33 -3.35 63.94
N MET A 119 -8.32 -4.22 63.82
CA MET A 119 -7.59 -4.42 62.56
C MET A 119 -8.46 -5.12 61.50
N LYS A 120 -9.23 -6.14 61.87
CA LYS A 120 -10.16 -6.86 60.96
C LYS A 120 -11.27 -5.91 60.47
N GLU A 121 -11.85 -5.09 61.34
CA GLU A 121 -12.81 -4.04 60.97
C GLU A 121 -12.20 -2.99 60.02
N SER A 122 -10.96 -2.57 60.29
CA SER A 122 -10.22 -1.61 59.44
C SER A 122 -9.90 -2.17 58.05
N LEU A 123 -9.57 -3.46 57.96
CA LEU A 123 -9.36 -4.17 56.69
C LEU A 123 -10.67 -4.31 55.91
N ALA A 124 -11.73 -4.80 56.55
CA ALA A 124 -13.05 -4.93 55.93
C ALA A 124 -13.58 -3.58 55.37
N ARG A 125 -13.37 -2.48 56.10
CA ARG A 125 -13.72 -1.13 55.61
C ARG A 125 -12.89 -0.71 54.39
N LYS A 126 -11.58 -1.01 54.36
CA LYS A 126 -10.71 -0.73 53.19
C LYS A 126 -11.11 -1.56 51.97
N GLU A 127 -11.46 -2.82 52.17
CA GLU A 127 -11.91 -3.71 51.11
C GLU A 127 -13.28 -3.29 50.56
N ALA A 128 -14.22 -2.89 51.42
CA ALA A 128 -15.50 -2.32 50.99
C ALA A 128 -15.33 -1.04 50.16
N ILE A 129 -14.43 -0.13 50.56
CA ILE A 129 -14.09 1.07 49.77
C ILE A 129 -13.48 0.67 48.42
N ARG A 130 -12.46 -0.20 48.42
CA ARG A 130 -11.80 -0.70 47.19
C ARG A 130 -12.81 -1.35 46.22
N MET A 131 -13.78 -2.10 46.74
CA MET A 131 -14.84 -2.71 45.93
C MET A 131 -15.83 -1.67 45.38
N MET A 132 -16.12 -0.59 46.11
CA MET A 132 -16.91 0.54 45.60
C MET A 132 -16.15 1.33 44.53
N ASP A 133 -14.84 1.54 44.67
CA ASP A 133 -14.01 2.20 43.64
C ASP A 133 -13.91 1.35 42.36
N ILE A 134 -13.80 0.02 42.50
CA ILE A 134 -13.85 -0.93 41.37
C ILE A 134 -15.23 -0.96 40.70
N LYS A 135 -16.32 -0.71 41.44
CA LYS A 135 -17.66 -0.55 40.85
C LYS A 135 -17.81 0.78 40.13
N LYS A 136 -17.49 1.91 40.77
CA LYS A 136 -17.56 3.26 40.17
C LYS A 136 -16.70 3.41 38.91
N SER A 137 -15.56 2.74 38.83
CA SER A 137 -14.71 2.75 37.63
C SER A 137 -15.24 1.87 36.47
N ARG A 138 -16.25 1.02 36.73
CA ARG A 138 -16.99 0.24 35.71
C ARG A 138 -18.32 0.92 35.36
N GLU A 139 -19.01 1.46 36.36
CA GLU A 139 -20.26 2.24 36.27
C GLU A 139 -19.97 3.68 35.82
N LYS A 140 -19.46 3.83 34.59
CA LYS A 140 -19.27 5.13 33.93
C LYS A 140 -20.63 5.78 33.63
N ASP A 141 -20.72 7.11 33.82
CA ASP A 141 -21.92 7.88 33.47
C ASP A 141 -22.34 7.65 32.01
N PRO A 142 -23.64 7.49 31.70
CA PRO A 142 -24.11 7.16 30.36
C PRO A 142 -23.62 8.14 29.29
N ARG A 143 -23.60 9.45 29.61
CA ARG A 143 -23.06 10.50 28.73
C ARG A 143 -21.56 10.33 28.45
N THR A 144 -20.76 9.87 29.42
CA THR A 144 -19.33 9.58 29.18
C THR A 144 -19.14 8.33 28.35
N ARG A 145 -20.01 7.32 28.55
CA ARG A 145 -20.05 6.10 27.73
C ARG A 145 -20.42 6.41 26.28
N GLU A 146 -21.42 7.26 26.03
CA GLU A 146 -21.80 7.73 24.70
C GLU A 146 -20.63 8.42 24.00
N ILE A 147 -19.95 9.35 24.67
CA ILE A 147 -18.77 10.04 24.14
C ILE A 147 -17.62 9.05 23.86
N GLU A 148 -17.38 8.06 24.74
CA GLU A 148 -16.37 7.02 24.49
C GLU A 148 -16.78 6.06 23.36
N GLU A 149 -18.07 5.75 23.19
CA GLU A 149 -18.57 4.94 22.08
C GLU A 149 -18.50 5.71 20.75
N GLU A 150 -18.81 7.00 20.73
CA GLU A 150 -18.65 7.84 19.55
C GLU A 150 -17.18 8.03 19.19
N ALA A 151 -16.32 8.31 20.18
CA ALA A 151 -14.87 8.34 19.99
C ALA A 151 -14.34 7.01 19.43
N ARG A 152 -14.80 5.87 19.96
CA ARG A 152 -14.47 4.54 19.41
C ARG A 152 -14.97 4.38 17.97
N ARG A 153 -16.19 4.77 17.62
CA ARG A 153 -16.70 4.72 16.24
C ARG A 153 -15.84 5.57 15.30
N ARG A 154 -15.50 6.80 15.70
CA ARG A 154 -14.60 7.70 14.95
C ARG A 154 -13.21 7.08 14.77
N THR A 155 -12.61 6.52 15.82
CA THR A 155 -11.31 5.82 15.75
C THR A 155 -11.37 4.58 14.85
N MET A 156 -12.40 3.74 14.96
CA MET A 156 -12.57 2.55 14.12
C MET A 156 -12.73 2.92 12.65
N HIS A 157 -13.53 3.95 12.32
CA HIS A 157 -13.65 4.48 10.96
C HIS A 157 -12.32 5.03 10.41
N VAL A 158 -11.50 5.69 11.24
CA VAL A 158 -10.15 6.14 10.84
C VAL A 158 -9.22 4.95 10.58
N LEU A 159 -9.26 3.91 11.43
CA LEU A 159 -8.47 2.68 11.25
C LEU A 159 -8.91 1.89 10.01
N GLU A 160 -10.21 1.77 9.77
CA GLU A 160 -10.79 1.12 8.59
C GLU A 160 -10.45 1.89 7.31
N ARG A 161 -10.58 3.22 7.31
CA ARG A 161 -10.15 4.07 6.18
C ARG A 161 -8.65 3.93 5.91
N ALA A 162 -7.81 3.87 6.95
CA ALA A 162 -6.37 3.66 6.81
C ALA A 162 -6.03 2.25 6.30
N TYR A 163 -6.77 1.23 6.75
CA TYR A 163 -6.65 -0.14 6.25
C TYR A 163 -7.02 -0.23 4.76
N ASN A 164 -8.17 0.33 4.37
CA ASN A 164 -8.62 0.38 2.98
C ASN A 164 -7.62 1.18 2.11
N MET A 165 -7.13 2.32 2.60
CA MET A 165 -6.08 3.09 1.89
C MET A 165 -4.78 2.30 1.69
N ARG A 166 -4.38 1.41 2.61
CA ARG A 166 -3.25 0.51 2.39
C ARG A 166 -3.57 -0.59 1.37
N LEU A 167 -4.79 -1.13 1.41
CA LEU A 167 -5.26 -2.17 0.50
C LEU A 167 -5.35 -1.67 -0.95
N GLU A 168 -5.77 -0.41 -1.18
CA GLU A 168 -5.74 0.25 -2.49
C GLU A 168 -4.31 0.52 -3.02
N GLN A 169 -3.28 0.44 -2.17
CA GLN A 169 -1.87 0.59 -2.57
C GLN A 169 -1.21 -0.75 -2.94
N GLU A 170 -1.84 -1.89 -2.66
CA GLU A 170 -1.36 -3.20 -3.13
C GLU A 170 -1.47 -3.25 -4.67
N GLU A 171 -0.41 -3.68 -5.36
CA GLU A 171 -0.35 -3.60 -6.83
C GLU A 171 -1.48 -4.35 -7.53
N GLU A 172 -1.90 -5.47 -6.96
CA GLU A 172 -2.96 -6.34 -7.46
C GLU A 172 -4.32 -5.62 -7.44
N ILE A 173 -4.55 -4.77 -6.42
CA ILE A 173 -5.74 -3.92 -6.33
C ILE A 173 -5.62 -2.71 -7.27
N GLN A 174 -4.43 -2.14 -7.45
CA GLN A 174 -4.22 -1.09 -8.47
C GLN A 174 -4.42 -1.61 -9.90
N LYS A 175 -4.01 -2.86 -10.19
CA LYS A 175 -4.28 -3.54 -11.48
C LYS A 175 -5.78 -3.74 -11.67
N CYS A 176 -6.49 -4.22 -10.64
CA CYS A 176 -7.96 -4.33 -10.62
C CYS A 176 -8.65 -2.98 -10.87
N ASN A 177 -8.24 -1.90 -10.19
CA ASN A 177 -8.80 -0.55 -10.37
C ASN A 177 -8.62 -0.02 -11.82
N ARG A 178 -7.50 -0.32 -12.49
CA ARG A 178 -7.29 0.05 -13.90
C ARG A 178 -8.26 -0.69 -14.83
N LEU A 179 -8.40 -2.01 -14.66
CA LEU A 179 -9.38 -2.80 -15.40
C LEU A 179 -10.80 -2.26 -15.22
N ILE A 180 -11.21 -1.96 -13.98
CA ILE A 180 -12.53 -1.39 -13.68
C ILE A 180 -12.72 -0.04 -14.38
N LEU A 181 -11.69 0.80 -14.48
CA LEU A 181 -11.75 2.08 -15.19
C LEU A 181 -11.86 1.89 -16.72
N GLU A 182 -11.05 1.01 -17.29
CA GLU A 182 -11.09 0.64 -18.72
C GLU A 182 -12.47 0.07 -19.11
N THR A 183 -13.02 -0.81 -18.28
CA THR A 183 -14.35 -1.38 -18.42
C THR A 183 -15.47 -0.33 -18.29
N LYS A 184 -15.35 0.65 -17.38
CA LYS A 184 -16.29 1.79 -17.31
C LYS A 184 -16.26 2.62 -18.59
N CYS A 185 -15.06 2.94 -19.10
CA CYS A 185 -14.89 3.64 -20.37
C CYS A 185 -15.46 2.86 -21.57
N ARG A 186 -15.37 1.52 -21.55
CA ARG A 186 -16.00 0.65 -22.55
C ARG A 186 -17.53 0.71 -22.47
N ALA A 187 -18.11 0.53 -21.28
CA ALA A 187 -19.57 0.55 -21.10
C ALA A 187 -20.20 1.90 -21.53
N ILE A 188 -19.53 3.01 -21.24
CA ILE A 188 -19.94 4.36 -21.71
C ILE A 188 -19.88 4.44 -23.24
N ARG A 189 -18.80 3.96 -23.87
CA ARG A 189 -18.65 3.96 -25.34
C ARG A 189 -19.70 3.09 -26.03
N ASP A 190 -19.98 1.91 -25.50
CA ASP A 190 -20.96 0.99 -26.06
C ASP A 190 -22.39 1.59 -25.96
N ALA A 191 -22.69 2.30 -24.86
CA ALA A 191 -23.92 3.08 -24.73
C ALA A 191 -24.01 4.24 -25.74
N GLN A 192 -22.94 5.02 -25.91
CA GLN A 192 -22.87 6.11 -26.91
C GLN A 192 -23.01 5.58 -28.36
N ILE A 193 -22.52 4.37 -28.64
CA ILE A 193 -22.71 3.72 -29.95
C ILE A 193 -24.17 3.29 -30.15
N ALA A 194 -24.86 2.85 -29.09
CA ALA A 194 -26.29 2.53 -29.15
C ALA A 194 -27.15 3.79 -29.32
N GLU A 195 -26.84 4.86 -28.58
CA GLU A 195 -27.46 6.19 -28.69
C GLU A 195 -27.29 6.77 -30.10
N LYS A 196 -26.07 6.79 -30.64
CA LYS A 196 -25.84 7.26 -32.02
C LYS A 196 -26.65 6.46 -33.04
N LYS A 197 -26.74 5.13 -32.89
CA LYS A 197 -27.52 4.26 -33.78
C LYS A 197 -29.04 4.40 -33.63
N LEU A 198 -29.51 5.00 -32.53
CA LEU A 198 -30.92 5.38 -32.38
C LEU A 198 -31.18 6.69 -33.13
N ILE A 199 -30.36 7.71 -32.89
CA ILE A 199 -30.43 9.01 -33.58
C ILE A 199 -30.31 8.83 -35.10
N GLU A 200 -29.43 7.94 -35.57
CA GLU A 200 -29.25 7.60 -36.99
C GLU A 200 -30.52 6.98 -37.61
N LYS A 201 -31.33 6.24 -36.85
CA LYS A 201 -32.62 5.71 -37.32
C LYS A 201 -33.71 6.77 -37.30
N GLU A 202 -33.83 7.53 -36.21
CA GLU A 202 -34.82 8.60 -36.06
C GLU A 202 -34.64 9.65 -37.16
N LEU A 203 -33.39 9.98 -37.50
CA LEU A 203 -33.04 10.87 -38.62
C LEU A 203 -33.40 10.23 -39.98
N LEU A 204 -33.07 8.94 -40.21
CA LEU A 204 -33.47 8.21 -41.41
C LEU A 204 -35.00 7.96 -41.53
N GLU A 205 -35.78 8.17 -40.46
CA GLU A 205 -37.24 8.09 -40.48
C GLU A 205 -37.86 9.45 -40.78
N GLU A 206 -37.31 10.54 -40.23
CA GLU A 206 -37.71 11.91 -40.58
C GLU A 206 -37.28 12.31 -42.00
N GLU A 207 -36.09 11.90 -42.47
CA GLU A 207 -35.67 12.11 -43.86
C GLU A 207 -36.67 11.50 -44.86
N LYS A 208 -37.12 10.26 -44.64
CA LYS A 208 -38.16 9.63 -45.49
C LYS A 208 -39.48 10.38 -45.45
N ARG A 209 -39.89 10.84 -44.27
CA ARG A 209 -41.12 11.63 -44.09
C ARG A 209 -41.05 12.99 -44.82
N LEU A 210 -39.87 13.57 -44.94
CA LEU A 210 -39.63 14.77 -45.76
C LEU A 210 -39.59 14.44 -47.26
N ASP A 211 -38.93 13.35 -47.67
CA ASP A 211 -38.91 12.89 -49.07
C ASP A 211 -40.33 12.55 -49.60
N GLU A 212 -41.17 11.91 -48.77
CA GLU A 212 -42.58 11.63 -49.11
C GLU A 212 -43.37 12.92 -49.30
N MET A 213 -43.17 13.92 -48.44
CA MET A 213 -43.80 15.25 -48.54
C MET A 213 -43.35 15.99 -49.82
N MET A 214 -42.05 15.95 -50.13
CA MET A 214 -41.46 16.57 -51.32
C MET A 214 -41.95 15.91 -52.62
N GLU A 215 -42.08 14.57 -52.65
CA GLU A 215 -42.66 13.87 -53.81
C GLU A 215 -44.15 14.17 -53.98
N ASP A 216 -44.93 14.34 -52.90
CA ASP A 216 -46.34 14.75 -53.01
C ASP A 216 -46.51 16.21 -53.47
N GLU A 217 -45.65 17.15 -53.03
CA GLU A 217 -45.58 18.48 -53.64
C GLU A 217 -45.19 18.41 -55.13
N ARG A 218 -44.21 17.58 -55.50
CA ARG A 218 -43.78 17.38 -56.88
C ARG A 218 -44.92 16.82 -57.76
N ARG A 219 -45.67 15.83 -57.25
CA ARG A 219 -46.86 15.26 -57.91
C ARG A 219 -47.96 16.31 -58.08
N TRP A 220 -48.18 17.14 -57.06
CA TRP A 220 -49.16 18.23 -57.12
C TRP A 220 -48.77 19.27 -58.18
N ALA A 221 -47.51 19.70 -58.22
CA ALA A 221 -47.00 20.63 -59.23
C ALA A 221 -47.13 20.09 -60.67
N ILE A 222 -46.78 18.81 -60.89
CA ILE A 222 -46.95 18.16 -62.21
C ILE A 222 -48.44 18.09 -62.61
N LYS A 223 -49.34 17.80 -61.67
CA LYS A 223 -50.78 17.76 -61.91
C LYS A 223 -51.34 19.15 -62.24
N GLU A 224 -50.84 20.19 -61.60
CA GLU A 224 -51.24 21.58 -61.82
C GLU A 224 -50.72 22.13 -63.16
N GLU A 225 -49.47 21.84 -63.57
CA GLU A 225 -49.01 22.16 -64.93
C GLU A 225 -49.78 21.37 -66.00
N SER A 226 -50.09 20.09 -65.77
CA SER A 226 -50.93 19.32 -66.70
C SER A 226 -52.34 19.90 -66.82
N ARG A 227 -52.91 20.47 -65.75
CA ARG A 227 -54.19 21.20 -65.80
C ARG A 227 -54.06 22.46 -66.67
N LYS A 228 -53.01 23.25 -66.51
CA LYS A 228 -52.75 24.44 -67.35
C LYS A 228 -52.57 24.06 -68.82
N GLU A 229 -51.86 22.97 -69.12
CA GLU A 229 -51.70 22.50 -70.50
C GLU A 229 -53.02 22.01 -71.10
N GLN A 230 -53.88 21.35 -70.32
CA GLN A 230 -55.25 21.00 -70.75
C GLN A 230 -56.10 22.24 -71.02
N GLU A 231 -56.00 23.28 -70.20
CA GLU A 231 -56.69 24.57 -70.43
C GLU A 231 -56.15 25.31 -71.66
N GLU A 232 -54.83 25.33 -71.89
CA GLU A 232 -54.23 25.95 -73.07
C GLU A 232 -54.51 25.17 -74.36
N THR A 233 -54.49 23.84 -74.33
CA THR A 233 -54.87 23.02 -75.49
C THR A 233 -56.36 23.14 -75.79
N ALA A 234 -57.23 23.22 -74.77
CA ALA A 234 -58.64 23.54 -74.95
C ALA A 234 -58.85 24.93 -75.59
N LYS A 235 -58.18 25.99 -75.11
CA LYS A 235 -58.22 27.33 -75.72
C LYS A 235 -57.79 27.29 -77.19
N ARG A 236 -56.63 26.68 -77.49
CA ARG A 236 -56.12 26.50 -78.87
C ARG A 236 -57.13 25.78 -79.77
N LEU A 237 -57.80 24.74 -79.25
CA LEU A 237 -58.78 23.97 -80.01
C LEU A 237 -60.09 24.75 -80.26
N GLN A 238 -60.51 25.63 -79.34
CA GLN A 238 -61.63 26.55 -79.57
C GLN A 238 -61.25 27.64 -80.60
N PHE A 239 -60.07 28.27 -80.49
CA PHE A 239 -59.57 29.21 -81.50
C PHE A 239 -59.45 28.56 -82.89
N ALA A 240 -59.03 27.30 -82.96
CA ALA A 240 -58.93 26.54 -84.21
C ALA A 240 -60.31 26.15 -84.81
N LYS A 241 -61.39 26.16 -84.04
CA LYS A 241 -62.77 26.08 -84.57
C LYS A 241 -63.21 27.42 -85.14
N ILE A 242 -63.09 28.49 -84.35
CA ILE A 242 -63.47 29.85 -84.77
C ILE A 242 -62.74 30.26 -86.06
N LEU A 243 -61.45 29.94 -86.19
CA LEU A 243 -60.70 30.22 -87.41
C LEU A 243 -61.18 29.38 -88.62
N LYS A 244 -61.65 28.14 -88.40
CA LYS A 244 -62.25 27.32 -89.47
C LYS A 244 -63.62 27.85 -89.89
N GLU A 245 -64.44 28.24 -88.92
CA GLU A 245 -65.74 28.89 -89.14
C GLU A 245 -65.55 30.17 -89.98
N GLN A 246 -64.60 31.03 -89.61
CA GLN A 246 -64.21 32.21 -90.39
C GLN A 246 -63.69 31.87 -91.80
N ILE A 247 -62.93 30.79 -91.99
CA ILE A 247 -62.46 30.37 -93.33
C ILE A 247 -63.65 29.92 -94.20
N VAL A 248 -64.64 29.22 -93.63
CA VAL A 248 -65.87 28.84 -94.33
C VAL A 248 -66.69 30.07 -94.70
N GLU A 249 -66.95 30.99 -93.75
CA GLU A 249 -67.67 32.25 -94.01
C GLU A 249 -67.01 33.09 -95.12
N ASN A 250 -65.68 33.16 -95.17
CA ASN A 250 -64.95 33.88 -96.22
C ASN A 250 -65.06 33.21 -97.60
N GLU A 251 -65.00 31.87 -97.67
CA GLU A 251 -65.16 31.16 -98.95
C GLU A 251 -66.62 31.21 -99.45
N GLU A 252 -67.61 31.15 -98.55
CA GLU A 252 -69.02 31.37 -98.86
C GLU A 252 -69.26 32.78 -99.41
N GLN A 253 -68.71 33.82 -98.78
CA GLN A 253 -68.77 35.20 -99.30
C GLN A 253 -68.08 35.33 -100.67
N ARG A 254 -66.95 34.64 -100.88
CA ARG A 254 -66.21 34.63 -102.14
C ARG A 254 -66.96 33.91 -103.27
N ILE A 255 -67.72 32.86 -102.94
CA ILE A 255 -68.65 32.20 -103.87
C ILE A 255 -69.80 33.16 -104.22
N LEU A 256 -70.42 33.80 -103.23
CA LEU A 256 -71.50 34.76 -103.44
C LEU A 256 -71.07 35.96 -104.31
N GLU A 257 -69.85 36.48 -104.09
CA GLU A 257 -69.26 37.51 -104.96
C GLU A 257 -69.04 37.02 -106.40
N PHE A 258 -68.62 35.77 -106.58
CA PHE A 258 -68.41 35.19 -107.91
C PHE A 258 -69.74 35.04 -108.64
N GLU A 259 -70.79 34.53 -107.98
CA GLU A 259 -72.14 34.46 -108.55
C GLU A 259 -72.66 35.86 -108.92
N ARG A 260 -72.48 36.87 -108.06
CA ARG A 260 -72.87 38.25 -108.36
C ARG A 260 -72.14 38.80 -109.59
N LYS A 261 -70.84 38.54 -109.70
CA LYS A 261 -70.02 38.94 -110.87
C LYS A 261 -70.42 38.21 -112.15
N GLN A 262 -70.89 36.96 -112.07
CA GLN A 262 -71.41 36.22 -113.23
C GLN A 262 -72.74 36.82 -113.73
N GLU A 263 -73.64 37.20 -112.83
CA GLU A 263 -74.91 37.82 -113.21
C GLU A 263 -74.73 39.27 -113.69
N GLU A 264 -73.86 40.05 -113.06
CA GLU A 264 -73.39 41.35 -113.60
C GLU A 264 -72.80 41.20 -115.02
N SER A 265 -71.98 40.16 -115.26
CA SER A 265 -71.42 39.89 -116.60
C SER A 265 -72.48 39.49 -117.62
N ARG A 266 -73.52 38.74 -117.22
CA ARG A 266 -74.67 38.41 -118.11
C ARG A 266 -75.45 39.66 -118.47
N LEU A 267 -75.74 40.53 -117.50
CA LEU A 267 -76.42 41.81 -117.72
C LEU A 267 -75.61 42.73 -118.64
N ILE A 268 -74.29 42.81 -118.45
CA ILE A 268 -73.39 43.54 -119.36
C ILE A 268 -73.42 42.94 -120.77
N ASN A 269 -73.40 41.62 -120.92
CA ASN A 269 -73.46 40.97 -122.24
C ASN A 269 -74.81 41.23 -122.95
N LEU A 270 -75.93 41.16 -122.24
CA LEU A 270 -77.26 41.52 -122.76
C LEU A 270 -77.32 42.99 -123.21
N ASN A 271 -76.78 43.91 -122.40
CA ASN A 271 -76.68 45.33 -122.75
C ASN A 271 -75.77 45.56 -123.96
N ASN A 272 -74.65 44.83 -124.08
CA ASN A 272 -73.76 44.90 -125.24
C ASN A 272 -74.45 44.40 -126.52
N ILE A 273 -75.28 43.36 -126.44
CA ILE A 273 -76.06 42.86 -127.59
C ILE A 273 -77.11 43.89 -128.01
N ALA A 274 -77.81 44.51 -127.07
CA ALA A 274 -78.76 45.59 -127.36
C ALA A 274 -78.06 46.82 -127.97
N TRP A 275 -76.90 47.21 -127.43
CA TRP A 275 -76.07 48.28 -127.98
C TRP A 275 -75.57 47.96 -129.39
N GLN A 276 -75.16 46.72 -129.68
CA GLN A 276 -74.78 46.30 -131.02
C GLN A 276 -75.94 46.36 -132.03
N GLN A 277 -77.18 46.10 -131.61
CA GLN A 277 -78.35 46.24 -132.48
C GLN A 277 -78.63 47.70 -132.84
N ASP A 278 -78.60 48.59 -131.85
CA ASP A 278 -78.71 50.05 -131.98
C ASP A 278 -77.55 50.65 -132.81
N GLU A 279 -76.33 50.12 -132.67
CA GLU A 279 -75.16 50.49 -133.48
C GLU A 279 -75.29 50.01 -134.95
N ILE A 280 -75.86 48.81 -135.19
CA ILE A 280 -76.16 48.30 -136.55
C ILE A 280 -77.24 49.15 -137.23
N GLU A 281 -78.26 49.60 -136.49
CA GLU A 281 -79.31 50.48 -137.02
C GLU A 281 -78.72 51.84 -137.44
N LYS A 282 -77.93 52.48 -136.55
CA LYS A 282 -77.17 53.71 -136.88
C LYS A 282 -76.17 53.51 -138.01
N LEU A 283 -75.59 52.32 -138.17
CA LEU A 283 -74.69 52.02 -139.29
C LEU A 283 -75.43 51.97 -140.62
N ARG A 284 -76.67 51.46 -140.67
CA ARG A 284 -77.51 51.51 -141.88
C ARG A 284 -77.85 52.95 -142.27
N ASP A 285 -78.24 53.78 -141.31
CA ASP A 285 -78.48 55.20 -141.56
C ASP A 285 -77.21 55.92 -142.03
N LYS A 286 -76.08 55.65 -141.37
CA LYS A 286 -74.76 56.16 -141.80
C LYS A 286 -74.33 55.61 -143.16
N GLU A 287 -74.74 54.43 -143.59
CA GLU A 287 -74.45 53.93 -144.94
C GLU A 287 -75.28 54.68 -146.00
N ALA A 288 -76.55 54.99 -145.70
CA ALA A 288 -77.39 55.83 -146.55
C ALA A 288 -76.86 57.28 -146.66
N GLU A 289 -76.21 57.80 -145.61
CA GLU A 289 -75.51 59.09 -145.62
C GLU A 289 -74.14 59.01 -146.33
N ASN A 290 -73.32 58.00 -146.02
CA ASN A 290 -72.00 57.80 -146.66
C ASN A 290 -72.09 57.35 -148.12
N ALA A 291 -73.26 56.96 -148.62
CA ALA A 291 -73.52 56.84 -150.05
C ALA A 291 -73.49 58.22 -150.74
N LYS A 292 -73.98 59.27 -150.07
CA LYS A 292 -73.91 60.67 -150.52
C LYS A 292 -72.48 61.19 -150.42
N VAL A 293 -71.88 61.11 -149.22
CA VAL A 293 -70.54 61.65 -148.93
C VAL A 293 -69.42 60.97 -149.73
N ARG A 294 -69.59 59.71 -150.17
CA ARG A 294 -68.61 59.07 -151.08
C ARG A 294 -68.69 59.52 -152.54
N GLN A 295 -69.72 60.27 -152.94
CA GLN A 295 -69.67 61.05 -154.19
C GLN A 295 -68.77 62.29 -154.03
N GLU A 296 -68.58 62.79 -152.81
CA GLU A 296 -67.86 64.04 -152.51
C GLU A 296 -66.37 63.77 -152.16
N LEU A 297 -66.08 62.80 -151.29
CA LEU A 297 -64.71 62.57 -150.79
C LEU A 297 -63.75 61.95 -151.83
N ALA A 298 -64.28 61.39 -152.93
CA ALA A 298 -63.46 60.88 -154.02
C ALA A 298 -62.59 61.97 -154.68
N GLU A 299 -62.95 63.24 -154.51
CA GLU A 299 -62.29 64.41 -155.11
C GLU A 299 -60.99 64.84 -154.38
N GLY A 300 -60.60 64.20 -153.26
CA GLY A 300 -59.58 64.77 -152.35
C GLY A 300 -58.28 63.99 -152.04
N ASN A 301 -58.24 62.65 -152.14
CA ASN A 301 -57.25 61.85 -151.37
C ASN A 301 -55.88 61.58 -152.04
N GLU A 302 -55.42 62.41 -152.98
CA GLU A 302 -54.21 62.13 -153.80
C GLU A 302 -52.86 62.63 -153.25
N GLN A 303 -52.76 63.07 -151.97
CA GLN A 303 -51.79 64.14 -151.60
C GLN A 303 -50.67 63.85 -150.54
N LEU A 304 -50.55 62.70 -149.84
CA LEU A 304 -49.74 62.63 -148.58
C LEU A 304 -49.08 61.26 -148.18
N LYS A 305 -47.72 61.05 -148.25
CA LYS A 305 -47.08 59.74 -147.88
C LYS A 305 -45.50 59.67 -147.75
N HIS A 306 -44.81 59.56 -146.57
CA HIS A 306 -43.30 59.46 -146.58
C HIS A 306 -42.32 58.91 -145.45
N PHE A 307 -42.45 59.10 -144.11
CA PHE A 307 -41.34 59.82 -143.38
C PHE A 307 -40.17 59.24 -142.45
N LYS A 308 -40.06 58.06 -141.79
CA LYS A 308 -39.05 57.88 -140.64
C LYS A 308 -38.38 56.48 -140.38
N ALA A 309 -37.14 56.42 -139.84
CA ALA A 309 -36.47 55.26 -139.13
C ALA A 309 -35.08 55.56 -138.42
N MET A 310 -34.59 54.68 -137.47
CA MET A 310 -33.18 54.36 -136.96
C MET A 310 -32.74 54.62 -135.45
N GLU A 311 -32.14 53.64 -134.69
CA GLU A 311 -31.17 53.71 -133.47
C GLU A 311 -30.99 52.36 -132.61
N GLN A 312 -29.85 52.05 -131.88
CA GLN A 312 -29.65 51.15 -130.62
C GLN A 312 -28.21 50.56 -130.22
N GLU A 313 -27.97 50.11 -128.93
CA GLU A 313 -27.08 48.97 -128.35
C GLU A 313 -25.82 49.17 -127.36
N GLU A 314 -25.60 48.38 -126.23
CA GLU A 314 -24.30 48.00 -125.47
C GLU A 314 -24.33 47.38 -123.97
N ASN A 315 -23.28 46.61 -123.47
CA ASN A 315 -22.74 46.32 -122.04
C ASN A 315 -22.73 44.88 -121.30
N ARG A 316 -21.63 44.45 -120.55
CA ARG A 316 -21.52 43.27 -119.56
C ARG A 316 -20.14 43.03 -118.77
N ILE A 317 -20.10 42.27 -117.61
CA ILE A 317 -18.97 41.45 -116.91
C ILE A 317 -18.47 41.85 -115.47
N ILE A 318 -18.23 40.89 -114.50
CA ILE A 318 -17.18 40.86 -113.38
C ILE A 318 -17.26 39.67 -112.31
N ASP A 319 -16.13 39.35 -111.63
CA ASP A 319 -15.84 38.67 -110.29
C ASP A 319 -15.87 37.16 -109.93
N LEU A 320 -14.86 36.72 -109.12
CA LEU A 320 -14.75 35.47 -108.28
C LEU A 320 -13.37 35.37 -107.54
N ARG A 321 -13.22 34.70 -106.34
CA ARG A 321 -11.84 34.37 -105.79
C ARG A 321 -11.51 33.36 -104.64
N ILE A 322 -12.08 33.38 -103.41
CA ILE A 322 -11.34 32.97 -102.15
C ILE A 322 -11.83 31.67 -101.43
N GLN A 323 -10.94 30.81 -100.84
CA GLN A 323 -11.40 29.61 -100.04
C GLN A 323 -10.47 28.83 -99.01
N ASN A 324 -9.20 29.15 -98.70
CA ASN A 324 -8.18 28.08 -98.42
C ASN A 324 -7.39 27.98 -97.06
N TYR A 325 -7.85 28.42 -95.88
CA TYR A 325 -6.95 28.65 -94.70
C TYR A 325 -6.80 27.57 -93.58
N HIS A 326 -7.75 26.66 -93.33
CA HIS A 326 -7.97 26.13 -91.96
C HIS A 326 -7.17 24.89 -91.44
N ARG A 327 -6.14 24.36 -92.12
CA ARG A 327 -5.69 22.96 -91.95
C ARG A 327 -4.56 22.64 -90.92
N LEU A 328 -4.35 23.40 -89.84
CA LEU A 328 -3.07 23.39 -89.10
C LEU A 328 -3.08 23.34 -87.53
N LYS A 329 -4.14 22.87 -86.86
CA LYS A 329 -4.34 23.17 -85.41
C LYS A 329 -3.88 22.13 -84.37
N GLU A 330 -3.86 20.83 -84.67
CA GLU A 330 -4.13 19.81 -83.63
C GLU A 330 -2.92 19.12 -82.95
N GLU A 331 -1.68 19.25 -83.44
CA GLU A 331 -0.54 18.39 -83.01
C GLU A 331 0.11 18.71 -81.64
N ARG A 332 -0.42 19.63 -80.81
CA ARG A 332 0.34 20.17 -79.65
C ARG A 332 -0.04 19.69 -78.25
N GLU A 333 -1.17 19.01 -78.04
CA GLU A 333 -1.67 18.77 -76.67
C GLU A 333 -1.06 17.54 -75.95
N ALA A 334 -0.41 16.63 -76.67
CA ALA A 334 0.09 15.34 -76.15
C ALA A 334 1.25 15.40 -75.11
N LYS A 335 1.65 16.58 -74.62
CA LYS A 335 2.88 16.78 -73.82
C LYS A 335 2.69 17.03 -72.30
N LYS A 336 1.48 16.89 -71.74
CA LYS A 336 1.18 17.25 -70.33
C LYS A 336 0.98 16.10 -69.33
N ALA A 337 1.25 14.84 -69.69
CA ALA A 337 0.78 13.68 -68.92
C ALA A 337 1.77 13.03 -67.92
N GLU A 338 3.10 13.21 -68.05
CA GLU A 338 4.08 12.37 -67.33
C GLU A 338 4.61 12.92 -65.99
N GLU A 339 4.40 14.20 -65.66
CA GLU A 339 5.08 14.85 -64.51
C GLU A 339 4.55 14.45 -63.11
N GLN A 340 3.48 13.63 -63.01
CA GLN A 340 2.85 13.26 -61.73
C GLN A 340 3.39 11.96 -61.09
N LYS A 341 4.71 11.70 -61.14
CA LYS A 341 5.33 10.46 -60.60
C LYS A 341 6.37 10.65 -59.48
N LEU A 342 6.59 11.86 -58.95
CA LEU A 342 7.78 12.18 -58.12
C LEU A 342 7.56 12.55 -56.64
N GLU A 343 6.33 12.58 -56.11
CA GLU A 343 6.07 13.11 -54.74
C GLU A 343 5.19 12.17 -53.88
N LYS A 344 5.63 10.92 -53.65
CA LYS A 344 5.07 10.07 -52.57
C LYS A 344 6.16 9.34 -51.75
N LEU A 345 6.18 9.70 -50.46
CA LEU A 345 6.88 9.06 -49.33
C LEU A 345 8.41 9.09 -49.34
N LYS A 346 8.93 10.32 -49.25
CA LYS A 346 9.92 10.63 -48.20
C LYS A 346 9.40 10.11 -46.85
N ARG A 347 10.02 9.07 -46.26
CA ARG A 347 10.61 9.11 -44.90
C ARG A 347 11.24 7.79 -44.48
N GLU A 348 12.50 7.89 -44.07
CA GLU A 348 13.32 6.81 -43.57
C GLU A 348 13.08 6.51 -42.08
N ARG A 349 13.54 5.32 -41.66
CA ARG A 349 14.28 5.07 -40.39
C ARG A 349 13.81 5.79 -39.12
N GLU A 350 13.02 5.09 -38.31
CA GLU A 350 13.14 5.20 -36.85
C GLU A 350 13.91 4.01 -36.26
N LYS A 351 14.47 4.23 -35.07
CA LYS A 351 15.64 3.49 -34.57
C LYS A 351 15.28 2.22 -33.79
N ALA A 352 16.19 1.26 -33.91
CA ALA A 352 16.40 0.14 -33.00
C ALA A 352 16.22 0.47 -31.50
N ARG A 353 15.69 -0.50 -30.73
CA ARG A 353 15.90 -0.58 -29.27
C ARG A 353 15.65 -2.01 -28.75
N VAL A 354 16.44 -2.41 -27.73
CA VAL A 354 16.30 -3.62 -26.88
C VAL A 354 16.49 -4.97 -27.64
N ALA A 355 17.51 -5.81 -27.46
CA ALA A 355 18.54 -6.09 -26.43
C ALA A 355 18.18 -7.14 -25.35
N MET A 356 19.18 -7.97 -25.00
CA MET A 356 19.21 -8.98 -23.91
C MET A 356 18.25 -10.18 -24.12
N ARG A 357 18.60 -11.44 -23.81
CA ARG A 357 19.45 -11.94 -22.69
C ARG A 357 19.82 -13.44 -22.87
N THR A 358 20.53 -13.99 -21.88
CA THR A 358 20.80 -15.44 -21.61
C THR A 358 21.84 -16.20 -22.46
N VAL A 359 22.54 -17.23 -21.94
CA VAL A 359 23.57 -17.25 -20.85
C VAL A 359 24.33 -18.60 -20.80
N GLN A 360 25.53 -18.56 -20.20
CA GLN A 360 26.62 -19.54 -20.07
C GLN A 360 26.32 -21.00 -19.68
N ALA A 361 27.16 -21.92 -20.21
CA ALA A 361 27.55 -23.25 -19.69
C ALA A 361 28.77 -23.78 -20.52
N TYR A 362 29.68 -24.65 -20.07
CA TYR A 362 30.25 -24.97 -18.74
C TYR A 362 31.61 -25.72 -18.92
N GLU A 363 32.35 -26.07 -17.85
CA GLU A 363 33.71 -26.68 -17.88
C GLU A 363 33.83 -27.94 -16.98
N PHE A 364 34.78 -28.87 -17.24
CA PHE A 364 36.01 -29.12 -16.42
C PHE A 364 36.74 -30.49 -16.63
N GLN A 365 38.05 -30.47 -16.28
CA GLN A 365 38.88 -31.51 -15.62
C GLN A 365 39.72 -32.59 -16.37
N ALA A 366 40.96 -32.75 -15.86
CA ALA A 366 41.73 -33.99 -15.60
C ALA A 366 42.35 -34.83 -16.74
N GLN A 367 43.66 -34.60 -16.99
CA GLN A 367 44.66 -35.64 -17.34
C GLN A 367 46.10 -35.07 -17.33
N ILE A 368 46.99 -35.63 -16.48
CA ILE A 368 48.48 -35.66 -16.52
C ILE A 368 49.00 -36.23 -15.16
N ASP A 369 50.26 -36.71 -15.13
CA ASP A 369 51.05 -37.21 -13.98
C ASP A 369 50.77 -38.62 -13.41
N GLU A 370 51.21 -39.68 -14.12
CA GLU A 370 51.53 -40.98 -13.50
C GLU A 370 52.66 -41.75 -14.25
N ILE A 371 53.42 -42.62 -13.54
CA ILE A 371 54.46 -43.59 -14.00
C ILE A 371 55.90 -43.06 -14.32
N ASN A 372 56.90 -43.41 -13.48
CA ASN A 372 58.33 -43.70 -13.83
C ASN A 372 59.28 -43.96 -12.61
N ALA A 373 59.73 -45.20 -12.29
CA ALA A 373 60.87 -45.51 -11.36
C ALA A 373 61.33 -47.01 -11.27
N ALA A 374 62.65 -47.28 -11.02
CA ALA A 374 63.32 -48.41 -10.26
C ALA A 374 64.38 -49.37 -10.95
N ARG A 375 65.56 -49.63 -10.30
CA ARG A 375 66.53 -50.83 -10.34
C ARG A 375 67.99 -50.55 -9.78
N VAL A 376 68.80 -51.56 -9.32
CA VAL A 376 70.35 -51.70 -9.14
C VAL A 376 70.91 -52.37 -7.81
N GLN A 377 71.96 -53.30 -7.77
CA GLN A 377 73.02 -53.63 -6.68
C GLN A 377 73.88 -55.00 -6.73
N GLU A 378 75.06 -55.19 -5.98
CA GLU A 378 75.74 -56.42 -5.29
C GLU A 378 77.35 -56.71 -5.30
N GLU A 379 78.07 -57.28 -4.21
CA GLU A 379 79.45 -58.06 -4.11
C GLU A 379 80.30 -58.29 -2.70
N VAL A 380 81.36 -59.19 -2.60
CA VAL A 380 82.67 -59.36 -1.72
C VAL A 380 82.92 -60.27 -0.38
N GLU A 381 84.09 -61.02 -0.15
CA GLU A 381 84.58 -61.74 1.15
C GLU A 381 86.07 -62.41 1.34
N ARG A 382 86.67 -62.69 2.59
CA ARG A 382 87.64 -63.83 3.15
C ARG A 382 89.17 -63.70 3.66
N GLU A 383 89.69 -64.47 4.71
CA GLU A 383 91.17 -64.71 5.20
C GLU A 383 91.55 -65.73 6.42
N TRP A 384 92.86 -66.11 6.70
CA TRP A 384 93.70 -66.37 8.01
C TRP A 384 94.30 -67.78 8.52
N ARG A 385 95.49 -67.90 9.27
CA ARG A 385 96.08 -69.10 10.09
C ARG A 385 97.44 -69.03 10.98
N GLN A 386 97.71 -70.02 11.93
CA GLN A 386 99.01 -70.75 12.45
C GLN A 386 100.02 -70.35 13.66
N LYS A 387 100.53 -71.30 14.56
CA LYS A 387 101.82 -71.32 15.45
C LYS A 387 102.16 -72.56 16.42
N GLU A 388 103.32 -72.68 17.19
CA GLU A 388 103.68 -73.83 18.18
C GLU A 388 104.58 -73.70 19.54
N LYS A 389 105.82 -74.31 19.76
CA LYS A 389 106.22 -75.38 20.81
C LYS A 389 107.06 -75.28 22.21
N GLU A 390 108.41 -75.56 22.31
CA GLU A 390 109.33 -76.21 23.38
C GLU A 390 109.12 -76.17 24.96
N GLU A 391 108.25 -75.33 25.51
CA GLU A 391 108.30 -74.76 26.88
C GLU A 391 108.22 -75.65 28.18
N ALA A 392 108.61 -76.94 28.20
CA ALA A 392 108.04 -77.94 29.12
C ALA A 392 108.40 -77.87 30.64
N LEU A 393 109.64 -78.17 31.08
CA LEU A 393 109.88 -78.67 32.45
C LEU A 393 110.02 -77.60 33.54
N LYS A 394 110.55 -76.41 33.21
CA LYS A 394 110.55 -75.26 34.14
C LYS A 394 109.15 -74.85 34.60
N LYS A 395 108.09 -75.32 33.90
CA LYS A 395 106.71 -75.15 34.35
C LYS A 395 106.41 -75.88 35.65
N LEU A 396 107.10 -76.96 36.04
CA LEU A 396 106.57 -77.92 37.04
C LEU A 396 106.82 -77.57 38.53
N GLU A 397 108.02 -77.14 38.93
CA GLU A 397 108.20 -76.62 40.30
C GLU A 397 107.63 -75.21 40.44
N ALA A 398 107.76 -74.40 39.38
CA ALA A 398 107.02 -73.15 39.26
C ALA A 398 105.52 -73.40 39.46
N GLN A 399 104.93 -74.43 38.81
CA GLN A 399 103.54 -74.87 38.98
C GLN A 399 103.20 -75.19 40.43
N ARG A 400 104.11 -75.64 41.29
CA ARG A 400 103.77 -76.05 42.67
C ARG A 400 103.77 -74.89 43.67
N ILE A 401 104.64 -73.90 43.49
CA ILE A 401 104.54 -72.63 44.21
C ILE A 401 103.40 -71.80 43.64
N LEU A 402 103.28 -71.72 42.30
CA LEU A 402 102.10 -71.19 41.62
C LEU A 402 100.84 -71.89 42.11
N GLN A 403 100.79 -73.21 42.34
CA GLN A 403 99.57 -73.88 42.83
C GLN A 403 99.12 -73.31 44.18
N LYS A 404 100.03 -73.15 45.14
CA LYS A 404 99.67 -72.55 46.45
C LYS A 404 99.31 -71.07 46.35
N GLU A 405 100.13 -70.27 45.68
CA GLU A 405 99.85 -68.84 45.48
C GLU A 405 98.57 -68.63 44.65
N ARG A 406 98.25 -69.57 43.76
CA ARG A 406 97.02 -69.60 42.93
C ARG A 406 95.83 -70.16 43.71
N GLU A 407 96.01 -71.06 44.66
CA GLU A 407 94.96 -71.48 45.61
C GLU A 407 94.59 -70.31 46.54
N GLU A 408 95.59 -69.62 47.08
CA GLU A 408 95.38 -68.39 47.86
C GLU A 408 94.81 -67.24 47.00
N GLN A 409 95.29 -67.05 45.77
CA GLN A 409 94.71 -66.10 44.82
C GLN A 409 93.30 -66.50 44.40
N ILE A 410 92.99 -67.80 44.24
CA ILE A 410 91.64 -68.30 43.94
C ILE A 410 90.73 -68.06 45.14
N ASN A 411 91.15 -68.35 46.37
CA ASN A 411 90.35 -68.13 47.57
C ASN A 411 90.12 -66.63 47.81
N ASN A 412 91.15 -65.79 47.70
CA ASN A 412 91.01 -64.33 47.76
C ASN A 412 90.13 -63.80 46.62
N LYS A 413 90.24 -64.34 45.41
CA LYS A 413 89.36 -64.01 44.28
C LYS A 413 87.93 -64.48 44.51
N GLN A 414 87.69 -65.64 45.11
CA GLN A 414 86.36 -66.13 45.49
C GLN A 414 85.73 -65.26 46.58
N ILE A 415 86.49 -64.84 47.58
CA ILE A 415 86.02 -63.90 48.62
C ILE A 415 85.68 -62.54 48.01
N MET A 416 86.57 -61.99 47.18
CA MET A 416 86.31 -60.73 46.46
C MET A 416 85.11 -60.86 45.51
N GLN A 417 84.98 -61.96 44.77
CA GLN A 417 83.83 -62.27 43.93
C GLN A 417 82.54 -62.44 44.75
N ALA A 418 82.58 -63.03 45.94
CA ALA A 418 81.41 -63.16 46.81
C ALA A 418 80.96 -61.78 47.34
N ILE A 419 81.91 -60.92 47.74
CA ILE A 419 81.65 -59.54 48.14
C ILE A 419 81.09 -58.72 46.96
N GLU A 420 81.66 -58.91 45.76
CA GLU A 420 81.23 -58.26 44.52
C GLU A 420 79.84 -58.77 44.07
N ILE A 421 79.53 -60.05 44.23
CA ILE A 421 78.20 -60.63 43.98
C ILE A 421 77.18 -60.09 44.97
N GLU A 422 77.48 -60.01 46.28
CA GLU A 422 76.59 -59.39 47.27
C GLU A 422 76.41 -57.89 47.01
N ARG A 423 77.45 -57.18 46.58
CA ARG A 423 77.37 -55.78 46.18
C ARG A 423 76.49 -55.60 44.94
N ASN A 424 76.76 -56.35 43.88
CA ASN A 424 76.01 -56.35 42.63
C ASN A 424 74.55 -56.75 42.87
N ARG A 425 74.28 -57.71 43.77
CA ARG A 425 72.93 -58.05 44.22
C ARG A 425 72.26 -56.88 44.93
N ARG A 426 72.92 -56.21 45.88
CA ARG A 426 72.36 -55.04 46.59
C ARG A 426 72.12 -53.86 45.66
N GLU A 427 72.98 -53.67 44.65
CA GLU A 427 72.82 -52.65 43.61
C GLU A 427 71.70 -53.02 42.62
N PHE A 428 71.58 -54.29 42.22
CA PHE A 428 70.46 -54.83 41.44
C PHE A 428 69.13 -54.72 42.19
N GLU A 429 69.08 -55.05 43.49
CA GLU A 429 67.88 -54.88 44.33
C GLU A 429 67.49 -53.41 44.48
N LYS A 430 68.44 -52.47 44.53
CA LYS A 430 68.15 -51.02 44.46
C LYS A 430 67.59 -50.65 43.10
N ILE A 431 68.19 -51.11 42.00
CA ILE A 431 67.72 -50.87 40.63
C ILE A 431 66.30 -51.41 40.45
N VAL A 432 66.01 -52.64 40.87
CA VAL A 432 64.67 -53.24 40.81
C VAL A 432 63.66 -52.48 41.68
N ARG A 433 64.05 -51.96 42.85
CA ARG A 433 63.17 -51.08 43.66
C ARG A 433 62.87 -49.75 42.93
N VAL A 434 63.87 -49.14 42.29
CA VAL A 434 63.70 -47.90 41.50
C VAL A 434 62.85 -48.15 40.26
N GLN A 435 63.09 -49.24 39.51
CA GLN A 435 62.29 -49.63 38.34
C GLN A 435 60.84 -49.93 38.72
N ARG A 436 60.59 -50.67 39.82
CA ARG A 436 59.23 -50.89 40.34
C ARG A 436 58.56 -49.57 40.73
N ALA A 437 59.29 -48.65 41.35
CA ALA A 437 58.77 -47.33 41.71
C ALA A 437 58.47 -46.45 40.48
N ALA A 438 59.30 -46.52 39.43
CA ALA A 438 59.09 -45.85 38.15
C ALA A 438 57.85 -46.41 37.44
N PHE A 439 57.77 -47.73 37.25
CA PHE A 439 56.60 -48.41 36.68
C PHE A 439 55.29 -48.08 37.43
N CYS A 440 55.34 -48.02 38.76
CA CYS A 440 54.19 -47.60 39.59
C CYS A 440 53.83 -46.10 39.46
N ARG A 441 54.75 -45.24 39.02
CA ARG A 441 54.46 -43.83 38.66
C ARG A 441 53.87 -43.76 37.25
N GLU A 442 54.54 -44.37 36.27
CA GLU A 442 54.09 -44.46 34.88
C GLU A 442 52.68 -45.04 34.76
N LYS A 443 52.37 -46.13 35.49
CA LYS A 443 51.02 -46.70 35.52
C LYS A 443 49.98 -45.72 36.06
N LYS A 444 50.29 -44.96 37.12
CA LYS A 444 49.40 -43.93 37.67
C LYS A 444 49.23 -42.74 36.73
N GLU A 445 50.30 -42.32 36.05
CA GLU A 445 50.21 -41.28 35.02
C GLU A 445 49.39 -41.74 33.82
N LEU A 446 49.51 -43.00 33.39
CA LEU A 446 48.69 -43.57 32.32
C LEU A 446 47.22 -43.66 32.74
N GLU A 447 46.93 -44.09 33.97
CA GLU A 447 45.58 -44.08 34.55
C GLU A 447 44.99 -42.65 34.60
N GLN A 448 45.77 -41.66 35.01
CA GLN A 448 45.35 -40.25 35.01
C GLN A 448 45.13 -39.71 33.59
N LYS A 449 46.04 -39.98 32.65
CA LYS A 449 45.91 -39.58 31.24
C LYS A 449 44.69 -40.25 30.58
N GLN A 450 44.39 -41.50 30.91
CA GLN A 450 43.17 -42.19 30.49
C GLN A 450 41.90 -41.57 31.10
N GLN A 451 41.89 -41.26 32.40
CA GLN A 451 40.76 -40.57 33.04
C GLN A 451 40.51 -39.18 32.44
N GLN A 452 41.57 -38.40 32.20
CA GLN A 452 41.48 -37.10 31.52
C GLN A 452 40.94 -37.25 30.08
N ALA A 453 41.42 -38.25 29.32
CA ALA A 453 40.91 -38.54 27.98
C ALA A 453 39.43 -38.96 27.99
N LEU A 454 38.98 -39.72 29.00
CA LEU A 454 37.56 -40.09 29.16
C LEU A 454 36.69 -38.88 29.53
N ILE A 455 37.16 -37.99 30.41
CA ILE A 455 36.47 -36.74 30.76
C ILE A 455 36.34 -35.86 29.52
N HIS A 456 37.45 -35.60 28.82
CA HIS A 456 37.50 -34.80 27.59
C HIS A 456 36.61 -35.40 26.48
N ARG A 457 36.62 -36.72 26.30
CA ARG A 457 35.67 -37.42 25.40
C ARG A 457 34.22 -37.19 25.82
N SER A 458 33.90 -37.23 27.11
CA SER A 458 32.54 -36.94 27.61
C SER A 458 32.12 -35.50 27.34
N GLU A 459 33.07 -34.56 27.39
CA GLU A 459 32.85 -33.13 27.14
C GLU A 459 32.67 -32.85 25.65
N ILE A 460 33.48 -33.45 24.78
CA ILE A 460 33.27 -33.43 23.32
C ILE A 460 31.88 -34.00 22.98
N LEU A 461 31.49 -35.14 23.55
CA LEU A 461 30.16 -35.71 23.31
C LEU A 461 29.03 -34.79 23.81
N LYS A 462 29.19 -34.11 24.95
CA LYS A 462 28.25 -33.08 25.43
C LYS A 462 28.18 -31.88 24.47
N GLN A 463 29.33 -31.40 23.95
CA GLN A 463 29.39 -30.30 22.99
C GLN A 463 28.76 -30.65 21.65
N VAL A 464 29.02 -31.85 21.11
CA VAL A 464 28.39 -32.37 19.89
C VAL A 464 26.88 -32.49 20.08
N ASN A 465 26.42 -33.10 21.18
CA ASN A 465 24.99 -33.19 21.48
C ASN A 465 24.32 -31.82 21.68
N LYS A 466 25.05 -30.82 22.22
CA LYS A 466 24.55 -29.43 22.33
C LYS A 466 24.42 -28.78 20.96
N LYS A 467 25.47 -28.84 20.12
CA LYS A 467 25.44 -28.31 18.75
C LYS A 467 24.39 -28.99 17.88
N GLU A 468 24.13 -30.29 18.07
CA GLU A 468 23.10 -30.98 17.30
C GLU A 468 21.69 -30.57 17.73
N ARG A 469 21.45 -30.36 19.04
CA ARG A 469 20.19 -29.76 19.53
C ARG A 469 20.01 -28.34 19.00
N GLU A 470 21.08 -27.55 18.96
CA GLU A 470 21.08 -26.20 18.39
C GLU A 470 20.71 -26.24 16.89
N ARG A 471 21.35 -27.10 16.09
CA ARG A 471 21.01 -27.30 14.66
C ARG A 471 19.59 -27.81 14.44
N ILE A 472 19.05 -28.67 15.33
CA ILE A 472 17.65 -29.12 15.26
C ILE A 472 16.70 -27.96 15.54
N VAL A 473 16.96 -27.14 16.57
CA VAL A 473 16.14 -25.96 16.91
C VAL A 473 16.24 -24.87 15.83
N GLU A 474 17.40 -24.66 15.21
CA GLU A 474 17.57 -23.77 14.06
C GLU A 474 16.74 -24.24 12.85
N ARG A 475 16.78 -25.54 12.53
CA ARG A 475 15.94 -26.13 11.47
C ARG A 475 14.44 -26.04 11.78
N GLN A 476 14.05 -26.22 13.04
CA GLN A 476 12.66 -26.05 13.48
C GLN A 476 12.20 -24.59 13.29
N LYS A 477 13.00 -23.60 13.73
CA LYS A 477 12.70 -22.18 13.51
C LYS A 477 12.56 -21.82 12.04
N VAL A 478 13.50 -22.23 11.19
CA VAL A 478 13.41 -21.97 9.73
C VAL A 478 12.17 -22.62 9.11
N PHE A 479 11.73 -23.77 9.63
CA PHE A 479 10.49 -24.42 9.18
C PHE A 479 9.22 -23.72 9.71
N GLU A 480 9.23 -23.24 10.96
CA GLU A 480 8.17 -22.45 11.59
C GLU A 480 8.03 -21.08 10.90
N GLU A 481 9.13 -20.38 10.64
CA GLU A 481 9.20 -19.17 9.82
C GLU A 481 8.68 -19.45 8.40
N GLY A 482 9.12 -20.55 7.77
CA GLY A 482 8.62 -20.99 6.47
C GLY A 482 7.15 -21.40 6.46
N LEU A 483 6.55 -21.78 7.59
CA LEU A 483 5.10 -21.96 7.75
C LEU A 483 4.38 -20.62 7.96
N ALA A 484 4.94 -19.74 8.79
CA ALA A 484 4.40 -18.42 9.05
C ALA A 484 4.33 -17.57 7.77
N ILE A 485 5.41 -17.52 6.98
CA ILE A 485 5.46 -16.81 5.69
C ILE A 485 4.41 -17.37 4.71
N ARG A 486 4.21 -18.70 4.67
CA ARG A 486 3.16 -19.32 3.83
C ARG A 486 1.75 -18.98 4.32
N ALA A 487 1.53 -18.96 5.64
CA ALA A 487 0.26 -18.55 6.22
C ALA A 487 -0.03 -17.07 5.98
N GLU A 488 0.95 -16.18 6.17
CA GLU A 488 0.84 -14.75 5.89
C GLU A 488 0.54 -14.51 4.41
N ALA A 489 1.28 -15.14 3.49
CA ALA A 489 1.03 -15.07 2.05
C ALA A 489 -0.38 -15.57 1.67
N ALA A 490 -0.84 -16.67 2.27
CA ALA A 490 -2.20 -17.17 2.07
C ALA A 490 -3.27 -16.18 2.60
N THR A 491 -3.07 -15.56 3.77
CA THR A 491 -4.00 -14.52 4.25
C THR A 491 -3.92 -13.24 3.42
N ARG A 492 -2.76 -12.86 2.85
CA ARG A 492 -2.64 -11.74 1.91
C ARG A 492 -3.41 -12.05 0.63
N LYS A 493 -3.20 -13.22 0.01
CA LYS A 493 -3.94 -13.63 -1.20
C LYS A 493 -5.45 -13.65 -0.95
N LYS A 494 -5.91 -14.18 0.19
CA LYS A 494 -7.34 -14.12 0.55
C LYS A 494 -7.83 -12.67 0.75
N LYS A 495 -7.13 -11.81 1.48
CA LYS A 495 -7.52 -10.39 1.67
C LYS A 495 -7.62 -9.65 0.34
N LEU A 496 -6.73 -9.95 -0.62
CA LEU A 496 -6.77 -9.38 -1.97
C LEU A 496 -7.97 -9.90 -2.77
N GLN A 497 -8.27 -11.20 -2.72
CA GLN A 497 -9.47 -11.80 -3.32
C GLN A 497 -10.75 -11.20 -2.72
N ASP A 498 -10.88 -11.18 -1.39
CA ASP A 498 -12.01 -10.57 -0.65
C ASP A 498 -12.21 -9.08 -1.07
N ALA A 499 -11.13 -8.35 -1.38
CA ALA A 499 -11.18 -6.95 -1.82
C ALA A 499 -11.55 -6.78 -3.31
N MET A 500 -11.05 -7.66 -4.17
CA MET A 500 -11.41 -7.71 -5.59
C MET A 500 -12.88 -8.09 -5.78
N GLU A 501 -13.40 -9.02 -4.96
CA GLU A 501 -14.82 -9.38 -4.93
C GLU A 501 -15.70 -8.21 -4.46
N ARG A 502 -15.28 -7.48 -3.41
CA ARG A 502 -15.98 -6.23 -3.00
C ARG A 502 -16.05 -5.22 -4.14
N LYS A 503 -14.96 -4.97 -4.87
CA LYS A 503 -14.97 -4.07 -6.03
C LYS A 503 -15.88 -4.55 -7.16
N CYS A 504 -15.94 -5.87 -7.41
CA CYS A 504 -16.91 -6.45 -8.35
C CYS A 504 -18.36 -6.28 -7.87
N GLN A 505 -18.59 -6.29 -6.57
CA GLN A 505 -19.90 -6.08 -5.95
C GLN A 505 -20.31 -4.60 -5.93
N GLU A 506 -19.37 -3.68 -5.68
CA GLU A 506 -19.54 -2.23 -5.87
C GLU A 506 -19.98 -1.92 -7.31
N MET A 507 -19.43 -2.60 -8.32
CA MET A 507 -19.88 -2.43 -9.72
C MET A 507 -21.34 -2.87 -9.92
N ARG A 508 -21.79 -3.94 -9.25
CA ARG A 508 -23.20 -4.40 -9.29
C ARG A 508 -24.15 -3.43 -8.61
N GLU A 509 -23.75 -2.90 -7.46
CA GLU A 509 -24.52 -1.89 -6.72
C GLU A 509 -24.64 -0.58 -7.51
N ASN A 510 -23.59 -0.21 -8.25
CA ASN A 510 -23.60 0.89 -9.23
C ASN A 510 -24.29 0.53 -10.57
N LYS A 511 -25.03 -0.58 -10.63
CA LYS A 511 -25.84 -1.03 -11.80
C LYS A 511 -25.06 -1.21 -13.11
N VAL A 512 -23.76 -1.52 -13.05
CA VAL A 512 -22.99 -1.91 -14.25
C VAL A 512 -23.54 -3.26 -14.77
N PRO A 513 -23.74 -3.44 -16.09
CA PRO A 513 -24.21 -4.72 -16.63
C PRO A 513 -23.25 -5.88 -16.35
N ASP A 514 -23.79 -7.05 -15.97
CA ASP A 514 -23.01 -8.23 -15.56
C ASP A 514 -22.02 -8.75 -16.62
N ILE A 515 -22.24 -8.47 -17.91
CA ILE A 515 -21.30 -8.80 -19.00
C ILE A 515 -19.91 -8.21 -18.70
N TYR A 516 -19.88 -6.92 -18.33
CA TYR A 516 -18.65 -6.18 -18.02
C TYR A 516 -18.03 -6.61 -16.69
N ILE A 517 -18.85 -6.95 -15.69
CA ILE A 517 -18.38 -7.46 -14.39
C ILE A 517 -17.75 -8.85 -14.55
N ASN A 518 -18.32 -9.71 -15.38
CA ASN A 518 -17.77 -11.04 -15.67
C ASN A 518 -16.50 -10.96 -16.53
N GLU A 519 -16.38 -9.96 -17.42
CA GLU A 519 -15.12 -9.63 -18.11
C GLU A 519 -14.03 -9.21 -17.10
N VAL A 520 -14.34 -8.29 -16.18
CA VAL A 520 -13.41 -7.87 -15.11
C VAL A 520 -13.00 -9.03 -14.20
N LYS A 521 -13.94 -9.90 -13.79
CA LYS A 521 -13.63 -11.09 -12.96
C LYS A 521 -12.62 -12.03 -13.63
N ARG A 522 -12.80 -12.35 -14.91
CA ARG A 522 -11.85 -13.17 -15.68
C ARG A 522 -10.47 -12.52 -15.80
N MET A 523 -10.41 -11.20 -15.95
CA MET A 523 -9.14 -10.48 -15.97
C MET A 523 -8.47 -10.41 -14.58
N ILE A 524 -9.25 -10.42 -13.49
CA ILE A 524 -8.75 -10.54 -12.11
C ILE A 524 -8.20 -11.94 -11.82
N GLU A 525 -8.83 -13.00 -12.32
CA GLU A 525 -8.31 -14.38 -12.22
C GLU A 525 -6.92 -14.51 -12.86
N ASN A 526 -6.67 -13.78 -13.96
CA ASN A 526 -5.38 -13.72 -14.64
C ASN A 526 -4.32 -12.81 -13.98
N ILE A 527 -4.61 -12.16 -12.85
CA ILE A 527 -3.67 -11.34 -12.06
C ILE A 527 -3.03 -12.14 -10.89
N GLN A 528 -3.50 -13.37 -10.65
CA GLN A 528 -3.24 -14.19 -9.44
C GLN A 528 -2.07 -15.19 -9.51
#